data_AF-A0A534LDY7-F1
#
_entry.id   AF-A0A534LDY7-F1
#
_cell.length_a   1.000
_cell.length_b   1.000
_cell.length_c   1.000
_cell.angle_alpha   90.00
_cell.angle_beta   90.00
_cell.angle_gamma   90.00
#
_symmetry.space_group_name_H-M   'P 1'
#
loop_
_entity.id
_entity.type
_entity.pdbx_description
1 polymer ?
#
loop_
_entity_poly.entity_id
_entity_poly.type
_entity_poly.pdbx_seq_one_letter_code
_entity_poly.pdbx_strand_id
1 'polypeptide(L)'
;MAAAAIRSWPARAASTWRALGRMPSYQLPIVLGGALAVFAGAVAFVAAVVAERVLGVSWVRGLLLVAFGALALIGYKVMRANVRNGSVVGAIAGVALLAVAGGAVGLVTGLLVFAGAMWGLLKSF
;
A
#
# COMPACT_ATOMS: atom_id res chain seq x y z
N MET A 1 -14.44 19.36 24.75
CA MET A 1 -13.75 19.66 23.47
C MET A 1 -12.25 19.53 23.70
N ALA A 2 -11.62 18.43 23.30
CA ALA A 2 -10.19 18.24 23.50
C ALA A 2 -9.42 18.91 22.35
N ALA A 3 -8.59 19.91 22.69
CA ALA A 3 -7.74 20.61 21.73
C ALA A 3 -6.75 19.62 21.09
N ALA A 4 -6.84 19.44 19.78
CA ALA A 4 -5.89 18.65 19.01
C ALA A 4 -4.53 19.36 19.04
N ALA A 5 -3.64 18.95 19.95
CA ALA A 5 -2.29 19.47 20.02
C ALA A 5 -1.59 19.31 18.66
N ILE A 6 -1.29 20.43 17.99
CA ILE A 6 -0.61 20.46 16.71
C ILE A 6 0.85 20.02 16.94
N ARG A 7 1.10 18.71 16.86
CA ARG A 7 2.46 18.16 16.95
C ARG A 7 3.29 18.63 15.75
N SER A 8 4.52 19.06 16.01
CA SER A 8 5.49 19.38 14.97
C SER A 8 5.68 18.17 14.03
N TRP A 9 5.91 18.44 12.75
CA TRP A 9 6.10 17.40 11.72
C TRP A 9 7.16 16.33 12.11
N PRO A 10 8.32 16.70 12.70
CA PRO A 10 9.31 15.72 13.15
C PRO A 10 8.78 14.80 14.25
N ALA A 11 7.96 15.32 15.18
CA ALA A 11 7.37 14.52 16.25
C ALA A 11 6.34 13.52 15.72
N ARG A 12 5.57 13.92 14.68
CA ARG A 12 4.66 13.00 13.97
C ARG A 12 5.44 11.92 13.24
N ALA A 13 6.44 12.28 12.44
CA ALA A 13 7.27 11.32 11.73
C ALA A 13 7.92 10.31 12.69
N ALA A 14 8.56 10.78 13.75
CA ALA A 14 9.19 9.91 14.76
C ALA A 14 8.17 8.98 15.44
N SER A 15 6.94 9.44 15.69
CA SER A 15 5.88 8.59 16.24
C SER A 15 5.42 7.51 15.25
N THR A 16 5.33 7.83 13.96
CA THR A 16 4.98 6.89 12.89
C THR A 16 6.09 5.84 12.71
N TRP A 17 7.36 6.26 12.73
CA TRP A 17 8.50 5.33 12.66
C TRP A 17 8.54 4.37 13.86
N ARG A 18 8.28 4.88 15.07
CA ARG A 18 8.16 4.01 16.25
C ARG A 18 6.94 3.09 16.17
N ALA A 19 5.85 3.54 15.55
CA ALA A 19 4.67 2.70 15.34
C ALA A 19 4.96 1.56 14.34
N LEU A 20 5.68 1.86 13.26
CA LEU A 20 6.17 0.85 12.30
C LEU A 20 7.10 -0.16 12.99
N GLY A 21 8.03 0.30 13.83
CA GLY A 21 8.95 -0.58 14.57
C GLY A 21 8.28 -1.49 15.60
N ARG A 22 7.03 -1.21 15.99
CA ARG A 22 6.22 -2.08 16.87
C ARG A 22 5.21 -2.92 16.10
N MET A 23 5.11 -2.78 14.78
CA MET A 23 4.17 -3.59 14.00
C MET A 23 4.61 -5.05 13.97
N PRO A 24 3.65 -5.99 13.99
CA PRO A 24 3.95 -7.39 13.70
C PRO A 24 4.64 -7.53 12.35
N SER A 25 5.71 -8.32 12.29
CA SER A 25 6.61 -8.41 11.12
C SER A 25 5.91 -8.80 9.81
N TYR A 26 4.77 -9.49 9.89
CA TYR A 26 3.99 -9.89 8.72
C TYR A 26 3.11 -8.76 8.14
N GLN A 27 2.82 -7.72 8.92
CA GLN A 27 2.03 -6.57 8.46
C GLN A 27 2.89 -5.52 7.76
N LEU A 28 4.19 -5.46 8.11
CA LEU A 28 5.15 -4.52 7.54
C LEU A 28 5.24 -4.58 6.00
N PRO A 29 5.37 -5.75 5.35
CA PRO A 29 5.42 -5.84 3.89
C PRO A 29 4.15 -5.33 3.20
N ILE A 30 2.97 -5.55 3.81
CA ILE A 30 1.67 -5.09 3.27
C ILE A 30 1.60 -3.57 3.32
N VAL A 31 1.95 -2.98 4.45
CA VAL A 31 1.92 -1.51 4.62
C VAL A 31 2.94 -0.84 3.71
N LEU A 32 4.18 -1.37 3.66
CA LEU A 32 5.24 -0.81 2.81
C LEU A 32 4.92 -0.97 1.32
N GLY A 33 4.52 -2.17 0.89
CA GLY A 33 4.15 -2.41 -0.50
C GLY A 33 2.94 -1.59 -0.94
N GLY A 34 1.90 -1.51 -0.10
CA GLY A 34 0.72 -0.69 -0.37
C GLY A 34 1.04 0.81 -0.43
N ALA A 35 1.82 1.33 0.52
CA ALA A 35 2.20 2.74 0.54
C ALA A 35 3.10 3.12 -0.65
N LEU A 36 4.07 2.26 -1.00
CA LEU A 36 4.92 2.47 -2.18
C LEU A 36 4.11 2.44 -3.47
N ALA A 37 3.14 1.52 -3.59
CA ALA A 37 2.26 1.45 -4.76
C ALA A 37 1.42 2.72 -4.90
N VAL A 38 0.84 3.22 -3.80
CA VAL A 38 0.08 4.48 -3.81
C VAL A 38 0.97 5.66 -4.20
N PHE A 39 2.15 5.77 -3.59
CA PHE A 39 3.05 6.90 -3.85
C PHE A 39 3.55 6.90 -5.30
N ALA A 40 4.10 5.78 -5.76
CA ALA A 40 4.60 5.65 -7.12
C ALA A 40 3.47 5.77 -8.15
N GLY A 41 2.29 5.21 -7.86
CA GLY A 41 1.11 5.34 -8.68
C GLY A 41 0.64 6.79 -8.82
N ALA A 42 0.62 7.55 -7.71
CA ALA A 42 0.24 8.96 -7.73
C ALA A 42 1.24 9.82 -8.53
N VAL A 43 2.54 9.60 -8.36
CA VAL A 43 3.59 10.28 -9.14
C VAL A 43 3.45 9.94 -10.63
N ALA A 44 3.32 8.66 -10.95
CA ALA A 44 3.15 8.20 -12.33
C ALA A 44 1.86 8.73 -12.96
N PHE A 45 0.77 8.79 -12.21
CA PHE A 45 -0.51 9.34 -12.65
C PHE A 45 -0.39 10.82 -12.98
N VAL A 46 0.17 11.64 -12.08
CA VAL A 46 0.35 13.08 -12.32
C VAL A 46 1.26 13.33 -13.53
N ALA A 47 2.37 12.60 -13.62
CA ALA A 47 3.27 12.69 -14.76
C ALA A 47 2.58 12.29 -16.07
N ALA A 48 1.81 11.21 -16.07
CA ALA A 48 1.08 10.74 -17.23
C ALA A 48 -0.02 11.69 -17.66
N VAL A 49 -0.79 12.29 -16.73
CA VAL A 49 -1.85 13.27 -17.07
C VAL A 49 -1.26 14.53 -17.71
N VAL A 50 -0.07 14.97 -17.28
CA VAL A 50 0.64 16.09 -17.92
C VAL A 50 1.16 15.69 -19.30
N ALA A 51 1.72 14.49 -19.43
CA ALA A 51 2.31 13.98 -20.67
C ALA A 51 1.28 13.46 -21.69
N GLU A 52 0.07 13.08 -21.28
CA GLU A 52 -1.00 12.56 -22.14
C GLU A 52 -1.38 13.59 -23.19
N ARG A 53 -1.33 14.89 -22.84
CA ARG A 53 -1.54 15.99 -23.78
C ARG A 53 -0.51 16.08 -24.91
N VAL A 54 0.63 15.37 -24.79
CA VAL A 54 1.78 15.50 -25.69
C VAL A 54 2.17 14.16 -26.33
N LEU A 55 2.05 13.04 -25.62
CA LEU A 55 2.65 11.76 -25.97
C LEU A 55 1.67 10.56 -25.96
N GLY A 56 0.40 10.77 -25.63
CA GLY A 56 -0.60 9.68 -25.58
C GLY A 56 -0.32 8.61 -24.52
N VAL A 57 0.45 8.95 -23.47
CA VAL A 57 0.79 8.04 -22.38
C VAL A 57 -0.43 7.77 -21.51
N SER A 58 -0.82 6.49 -21.38
CA SER A 58 -1.99 6.09 -20.60
C SER A 58 -1.75 6.23 -19.09
N TRP A 59 -2.56 7.07 -18.43
CA TRP A 59 -2.59 7.28 -16.98
C TRP A 59 -3.18 6.09 -16.21
N VAL A 60 -3.84 5.16 -16.90
CA VAL A 60 -4.59 4.04 -16.31
C VAL A 60 -3.71 3.23 -15.36
N ARG A 61 -2.45 3.00 -15.72
CA ARG A 61 -1.52 2.22 -14.90
C ARG A 61 -1.17 2.91 -13.59
N GLY A 62 -0.97 4.23 -13.60
CA GLY A 62 -0.78 5.02 -12.39
C GLY A 62 -1.99 4.94 -11.46
N LEU A 63 -3.20 5.03 -12.03
CA LEU A 63 -4.43 4.88 -11.26
C LEU A 63 -4.58 3.48 -10.66
N LEU A 64 -4.28 2.42 -11.41
CA LEU A 64 -4.35 1.04 -10.91
C LEU A 64 -3.39 0.78 -9.75
N LEU A 65 -2.16 1.32 -9.83
CA LEU A 65 -1.20 1.27 -8.71
C LEU A 65 -1.76 1.96 -7.45
N VAL A 66 -2.39 3.12 -7.61
CA VAL A 66 -3.04 3.82 -6.50
C VAL A 66 -4.20 3.00 -5.92
N ALA A 67 -5.09 2.49 -6.78
CA ALA A 67 -6.27 1.77 -6.37
C ALA A 67 -5.92 0.47 -5.61
N PHE A 68 -5.01 -0.34 -6.17
CA PHE A 68 -4.62 -1.60 -5.52
C PHE A 68 -3.69 -1.38 -4.31
N GLY A 69 -2.85 -0.36 -4.34
CA GLY A 69 -2.08 0.06 -3.17
C GLY A 69 -3.00 0.49 -2.02
N ALA A 70 -4.04 1.27 -2.31
CA ALA A 70 -5.05 1.63 -1.31
C ALA A 70 -5.82 0.42 -0.78
N LEU A 71 -6.16 -0.55 -1.66
CA LEU A 71 -6.81 -1.80 -1.26
C LEU A 71 -5.92 -2.61 -0.31
N ALA A 72 -4.60 -2.66 -0.53
CA ALA A 72 -3.67 -3.31 0.40
C ALA A 72 -3.67 -2.63 1.79
N LEU A 73 -3.71 -1.29 1.83
CA LEU A 73 -3.80 -0.54 3.09
C LEU A 73 -5.15 -0.74 3.79
N ILE A 74 -6.23 -0.93 3.04
CA ILE A 74 -7.54 -1.34 3.58
C ILE A 74 -7.42 -2.75 4.19
N GLY A 75 -6.80 -3.69 3.49
CA GLY A 75 -6.54 -5.04 4.01
C GLY A 75 -5.78 -5.02 5.34
N TYR A 76 -4.75 -4.16 5.44
CA TYR A 76 -4.05 -3.89 6.68
C TYR A 76 -4.98 -3.35 7.79
N LYS A 77 -5.85 -2.39 7.49
CA LYS A 77 -6.82 -1.88 8.46
C LYS A 77 -7.75 -2.98 8.96
N VAL A 78 -8.20 -3.86 8.07
CA VAL A 78 -9.04 -5.02 8.40
C VAL A 78 -8.28 -6.04 9.25
N MET A 79 -6.97 -6.25 9.01
CA MET A 79 -6.15 -7.17 9.82
C MET A 79 -6.14 -6.84 11.31
N ARG A 80 -6.29 -5.56 11.67
CA ARG A 80 -6.35 -5.15 13.08
C ARG A 80 -7.59 -5.68 13.79
N ALA A 81 -8.67 -5.95 13.06
CA ALA A 81 -9.90 -6.54 13.59
C ALA A 81 -9.94 -8.07 13.36
N ASN A 82 -9.48 -8.54 12.21
CA ASN A 82 -9.42 -9.96 11.87
C ASN A 82 -8.27 -10.24 10.90
N VAL A 83 -7.25 -10.93 11.38
CA VAL A 83 -6.02 -11.23 10.61
C VAL A 83 -6.32 -12.03 9.36
N ARG A 84 -7.22 -13.01 9.40
CA ARG A 84 -7.56 -13.86 8.25
C ARG A 84 -8.23 -13.06 7.14
N ASN A 85 -9.27 -12.28 7.49
CA ASN A 85 -9.99 -11.46 6.52
C ASN A 85 -9.07 -10.38 5.91
N GLY A 86 -8.26 -9.73 6.74
CA GLY A 86 -7.30 -8.73 6.27
C GLY A 86 -6.20 -9.33 5.38
N SER A 87 -5.76 -10.56 5.68
CA SER A 87 -4.82 -11.33 4.85
C SER A 87 -5.41 -11.66 3.49
N VAL A 88 -6.68 -12.04 3.41
CA VAL A 88 -7.35 -12.30 2.12
C VAL A 88 -7.44 -11.03 1.28
N VAL A 89 -7.86 -9.91 1.87
CA VAL A 89 -7.91 -8.62 1.15
C VAL A 89 -6.52 -8.19 0.69
N GLY A 90 -5.51 -8.35 1.55
CA GLY A 90 -4.11 -8.10 1.20
C GLY A 90 -3.62 -8.99 0.06
N ALA A 91 -3.96 -10.28 0.06
CA ALA A 91 -3.57 -11.22 -0.99
C ALA A 91 -4.21 -10.84 -2.34
N ILE A 92 -5.50 -10.49 -2.34
CA ILE A 92 -6.19 -10.01 -3.54
C ILE A 92 -5.52 -8.74 -4.09
N ALA A 93 -5.20 -7.78 -3.22
CA ALA A 93 -4.50 -6.57 -3.62
C ALA A 93 -3.09 -6.86 -4.17
N GLY A 94 -2.35 -7.77 -3.53
CA GLY A 94 -1.04 -8.22 -3.99
C GLY A 94 -1.10 -8.85 -5.38
N VAL A 95 -2.03 -9.77 -5.61
CA VAL A 95 -2.24 -10.39 -6.93
C VAL A 95 -2.64 -9.35 -7.98
N ALA A 96 -3.51 -8.40 -7.64
CA ALA A 96 -3.90 -7.34 -8.56
C ALA A 96 -2.72 -6.43 -8.95
N LEU A 97 -1.84 -6.10 -8.00
CA LEU A 97 -0.60 -5.37 -8.28
C LEU A 97 0.34 -6.15 -9.22
N LEU A 98 0.47 -7.47 -9.00
CA LEU A 98 1.30 -8.34 -9.83
C LEU A 98 0.75 -8.50 -11.26
N ALA A 99 -0.52 -8.85 -11.37
CA ALA A 99 -1.12 -9.28 -12.63
C ALA A 99 -1.68 -8.13 -13.48
N VAL A 100 -2.12 -7.04 -12.86
CA VAL A 100 -2.88 -5.97 -13.53
C VAL A 100 -2.09 -4.67 -13.61
N ALA A 101 -1.49 -4.23 -12.49
CA ALA A 101 -0.69 -2.99 -12.51
C ALA A 101 0.65 -3.18 -13.24
N GLY A 102 1.25 -4.36 -13.11
CA GLY A 102 2.39 -4.82 -13.92
C GLY A 102 3.65 -3.95 -13.84
N GLY A 103 4.68 -4.40 -14.59
CA GLY A 103 6.05 -3.86 -14.64
C GLY A 103 6.72 -3.64 -13.28
N ALA A 104 7.91 -3.03 -13.26
CA ALA A 104 8.81 -3.11 -12.11
C ALA A 104 8.18 -2.69 -10.77
N VAL A 105 7.49 -1.54 -10.72
CA VAL A 105 6.85 -1.05 -9.49
C VAL A 105 5.73 -1.99 -9.04
N GLY A 106 4.79 -2.33 -9.92
CA GLY A 106 3.67 -3.22 -9.60
C GLY A 106 4.14 -4.60 -9.14
N LEU A 107 5.18 -5.14 -9.78
CA LEU A 107 5.80 -6.40 -9.40
C LEU A 107 6.41 -6.36 -8.00
N VAL A 108 7.25 -5.36 -7.71
CA VAL A 108 7.90 -5.22 -6.41
C VAL A 108 6.88 -4.99 -5.31
N THR A 109 5.95 -4.05 -5.50
CA THR A 109 4.94 -3.75 -4.49
C THR A 109 3.97 -4.91 -4.31
N GLY A 110 3.60 -5.59 -5.40
CA GLY A 110 2.71 -6.75 -5.37
C GLY A 110 3.33 -7.94 -4.65
N LEU A 111 4.62 -8.22 -4.88
CA LEU A 111 5.35 -9.28 -4.16
C LEU A 111 5.41 -8.98 -2.66
N LEU A 112 5.72 -7.74 -2.27
CA LEU A 112 5.76 -7.34 -0.86
C LEU A 112 4.40 -7.52 -0.20
N VAL A 113 3.33 -7.01 -0.83
CA VAL A 113 1.96 -7.12 -0.30
C VAL A 113 1.52 -8.58 -0.23
N PHE A 114 1.74 -9.35 -1.28
CA PHE A 114 1.36 -10.76 -1.33
C PHE A 114 2.11 -11.61 -0.31
N ALA A 115 3.43 -11.43 -0.18
CA ALA A 115 4.23 -12.16 0.80
C ALA A 115 3.80 -11.86 2.24
N GLY A 116 3.55 -10.58 2.56
CA GLY A 116 3.05 -10.20 3.89
C GLY A 116 1.65 -10.77 4.16
N ALA A 117 0.77 -10.76 3.15
CA ALA A 117 -0.57 -11.31 3.26
C ALA A 117 -0.55 -12.84 3.48
N MET A 118 0.30 -13.56 2.74
CA MET A 118 0.46 -15.01 2.89
C MET A 118 0.99 -15.36 4.28
N TRP A 119 1.97 -14.61 4.77
CA TRP A 119 2.49 -14.79 6.13
C TRP A 119 1.40 -14.53 7.17
N GLY A 120 0.61 -13.47 7.01
CA GLY A 120 -0.54 -13.18 7.89
C GLY A 120 -1.55 -14.32 7.89
N LEU A 121 -1.83 -14.92 6.73
CA LEU A 121 -2.75 -16.04 6.59
C LEU A 121 -2.22 -17.28 7.33
N LEU A 122 -0.94 -17.61 7.16
CA LEU A 122 -0.28 -18.72 7.87
C LEU A 122 -0.31 -18.56 9.40
N LYS A 123 -0.31 -17.33 9.90
CA LYS A 123 -0.43 -17.03 11.34
C LYS A 123 -1.87 -17.02 11.85
N SER A 124 -2.86 -17.17 10.97
CA SER A 124 -4.29 -17.16 11.33
C SER A 124 -4.89 -18.56 11.50
N PHE A 125 -4.10 -19.60 11.26
CA PHE A 125 -4.38 -21.00 11.59
C PHE A 125 -3.70 -21.37 12.92
#